data_AF-A0A090L2D7-F1
#
_entry.id   AF-A0A090L2D7-F1
#
_cell.length_a   1.000
_cell.length_b   1.000
_cell.length_c   1.000
_cell.angle_alpha   90.00
_cell.angle_beta   90.00
_cell.angle_gamma   90.00
#
_symmetry.space_group_name_H-M   'P 1'
#
loop_
_entity.id
_entity.type
_entity.pdbx_description
1 polymer ?
#
loop_
_entity_poly.entity_id
_entity_poly.type
_entity_poly.pdbx_seq_one_letter_code
_entity_poly.pdbx_strand_id
1 'polypeptide(L)'
;MFLDIYQFQTICLLLLLKTFTHCEGSTHGTFFRSVPDQINKTTFPVDLKLPAKSDVILLKCPGSLYKHGNIEDKFTENKALGKSSVMPSNEDILFNWILSVYNASGPQQIHCGTVGIIGSDARHTNIEWKFNFN
;
A
#
# COMPACT_ATOMS: atom_id res chain seq x y z
N MET A 1 -18.66 -46.62 1.22
CA MET A 1 -18.11 -45.51 0.42
C MET A 1 -18.99 -44.26 0.54
N PHE A 2 -19.36 -43.85 1.76
CA PHE A 2 -20.13 -42.62 2.04
C PHE A 2 -19.44 -41.81 3.15
N LEU A 3 -18.80 -42.49 4.11
CA LEU A 3 -18.01 -41.88 5.19
C LEU A 3 -16.85 -41.00 4.68
N ASP A 4 -16.19 -41.40 3.58
CA ASP A 4 -15.09 -40.65 2.95
C ASP A 4 -15.51 -39.29 2.40
N ILE A 5 -16.71 -39.24 1.79
CA ILE A 5 -17.23 -38.01 1.16
C ILE A 5 -17.62 -36.99 2.22
N TYR A 6 -18.26 -37.43 3.32
CA TYR A 6 -18.62 -36.54 4.42
C TYR A 6 -17.39 -35.99 5.15
N GLN A 7 -16.35 -36.81 5.33
CA GLN A 7 -15.09 -36.35 5.93
C GLN A 7 -14.38 -35.32 5.03
N PHE A 8 -14.31 -35.60 3.73
CA PHE A 8 -13.75 -34.66 2.75
C PHE A 8 -14.52 -33.33 2.71
N GLN A 9 -15.86 -33.39 2.69
CA GLN A 9 -16.71 -32.18 2.73
C GLN A 9 -16.50 -31.37 4.02
N THR A 10 -16.39 -32.05 5.16
CA THR A 10 -16.17 -31.39 6.46
C THR A 10 -14.79 -30.71 6.50
N ILE A 11 -13.76 -31.36 5.97
CA ILE A 11 -12.40 -30.79 5.85
C ILE A 11 -12.41 -29.58 4.92
N CYS A 12 -13.07 -29.66 3.75
CA CYS A 12 -13.23 -28.53 2.84
C CYS A 12 -13.97 -27.36 3.51
N LEU A 13 -15.05 -27.63 4.25
CA LEU A 13 -15.79 -26.58 4.97
C LEU A 13 -14.92 -25.89 6.03
N LEU A 14 -14.13 -26.65 6.79
CA LEU A 14 -13.22 -26.11 7.81
C LEU A 14 -12.07 -25.29 7.20
N LEU A 15 -11.55 -25.71 6.04
CA LEU A 15 -10.54 -24.95 5.29
C LEU A 15 -11.12 -23.65 4.74
N LEU A 16 -12.33 -23.67 4.21
CA LEU A 16 -13.04 -22.48 3.73
C LEU A 16 -13.38 -21.53 4.88
N LEU A 17 -13.80 -22.02 6.05
CA LEU A 17 -14.13 -21.18 7.19
C LEU A 17 -12.94 -20.31 7.65
N LYS A 18 -11.71 -20.84 7.60
CA LYS A 18 -10.48 -20.06 7.89
C LYS A 18 -10.24 -18.91 6.90
N THR A 19 -10.73 -19.02 5.67
CA THR A 19 -10.62 -17.94 4.67
C THR A 19 -11.64 -16.82 4.92
N PHE A 20 -12.77 -17.12 5.56
CA PHE A 20 -13.83 -16.14 5.86
C PHE A 20 -13.61 -15.37 7.17
N THR A 21 -12.77 -15.86 8.09
CA THR A 21 -12.49 -15.17 9.36
C THR A 21 -11.56 -13.95 9.20
N HIS A 22 -11.07 -13.66 8.01
CA HIS A 22 -10.26 -12.46 7.73
C HIS A 22 -11.08 -11.34 7.07
N CYS A 23 -12.28 -11.07 7.61
CA CYS A 23 -13.09 -9.91 7.26
C CYS A 23 -13.10 -8.88 8.41
N GLU A 24 -11.97 -8.72 9.10
CA GLU A 24 -11.69 -7.49 9.85
C GLU A 24 -11.30 -6.43 8.82
N GLY A 25 -11.79 -5.19 8.95
CA GLY A 25 -11.58 -4.12 7.96
C GLY A 25 -10.12 -4.11 7.47
N SER A 26 -9.90 -4.51 6.21
CA SER A 26 -8.57 -4.91 5.78
C SER A 26 -7.63 -3.72 5.76
N THR A 27 -6.52 -3.84 6.47
CA THR A 27 -5.38 -2.96 6.29
C THR A 27 -4.61 -3.38 5.03
N HIS A 28 -3.84 -2.46 4.49
CA HIS A 28 -3.21 -2.55 3.17
C HIS A 28 -1.68 -2.41 3.26
N GLY A 29 -1.11 -2.35 4.48
CA GLY A 29 0.33 -2.23 4.74
C GLY A 29 1.16 -3.27 3.98
N THR A 30 0.70 -4.51 3.98
CA THR A 30 1.38 -5.65 3.34
C THR A 30 1.60 -5.51 1.83
N PHE A 31 0.87 -4.60 1.16
CA PHE A 31 1.06 -4.29 -0.26
C PHE A 31 2.32 -3.45 -0.55
N PHE A 32 2.99 -2.92 0.49
CA PHE A 32 4.22 -2.14 0.41
C PHE A 32 5.29 -2.75 1.32
N ARG A 33 5.86 -3.89 0.91
CA ARG A 33 6.82 -4.67 1.73
C ARG A 33 8.07 -3.90 2.19
N SER A 34 8.46 -2.84 1.49
CA SER A 34 9.59 -1.99 1.88
C SER A 34 9.24 -0.99 2.98
N VAL A 35 7.94 -0.79 3.27
CA VAL A 35 7.43 0.12 4.29
C VAL A 35 7.09 -0.70 5.54
N PRO A 36 7.61 -0.34 6.72
CA PRO A 36 7.26 -1.03 7.97
C PRO A 36 5.78 -0.88 8.30
N ASP A 37 5.17 -1.88 8.95
CA ASP A 37 3.75 -1.82 9.36
C ASP A 37 3.42 -0.63 10.29
N GLN A 38 4.41 -0.19 11.07
CA GLN A 38 4.34 1.01 11.89
C GLN A 38 5.27 2.09 11.33
N ILE A 39 4.68 3.08 10.68
CA ILE A 39 5.40 4.25 10.17
C ILE A 39 5.29 5.42 11.14
N ASN A 40 6.40 6.16 11.24
CA ASN A 40 6.48 7.45 11.90
C ASN A 40 7.48 8.34 11.13
N LYS A 41 7.66 9.59 11.56
CA LYS A 41 8.57 10.53 10.90
C LYS A 41 10.06 10.14 10.92
N THR A 42 10.43 9.15 11.73
CA THR A 42 11.81 8.64 11.84
C THR A 42 12.03 7.35 11.05
N THR A 43 10.99 6.54 10.83
CA THR A 43 11.06 5.28 10.07
C THR A 43 10.68 5.44 8.60
N PHE A 44 10.23 6.62 8.21
CA PHE A 44 9.73 6.94 6.87
C PHE A 44 10.13 8.38 6.47
N PRO A 45 10.51 8.65 5.20
CA PRO A 45 10.45 7.79 4.02
C PRO A 45 11.50 6.69 3.97
N VAL A 46 11.22 5.66 3.18
CA VAL A 46 12.13 4.55 2.92
C VAL A 46 12.92 4.78 1.63
N ASP A 47 14.19 4.41 1.65
CA ASP A 47 15.05 4.45 0.46
C ASP A 47 14.81 3.19 -0.38
N LEU A 48 14.31 3.39 -1.60
CA LEU A 48 14.13 2.32 -2.57
C LEU A 48 15.40 2.16 -3.40
N LYS A 49 16.07 1.03 -3.24
CA LYS A 49 17.20 0.64 -4.10
C LYS A 49 16.65 0.06 -5.40
N LEU A 50 16.82 0.78 -6.51
CA LEU A 50 16.47 0.29 -7.83
C LEU A 50 17.71 -0.31 -8.51
N PRO A 51 17.74 -1.63 -8.78
CA PRO A 51 18.86 -2.24 -9.51
C PRO A 51 18.83 -1.90 -11.02
N ALA A 52 17.81 -1.18 -11.50
CA ALA A 52 17.53 -1.04 -12.92
C ALA A 52 18.24 0.16 -13.56
N LYS A 53 18.85 -0.06 -14.73
CA LYS A 53 19.41 0.97 -15.62
C LYS A 53 18.35 1.57 -16.57
N SER A 54 17.11 1.67 -16.10
CA SER A 54 16.00 2.17 -16.93
C SER A 54 15.85 3.67 -16.70
N ASP A 55 15.72 4.43 -17.78
CA ASP A 55 15.42 5.88 -17.71
C ASP A 55 13.97 6.15 -17.28
N VAL A 56 13.15 5.10 -17.14
CA VAL A 56 11.74 5.19 -16.74
C VAL A 56 11.42 4.18 -15.64
N ILE A 57 10.64 4.62 -14.67
CA ILE A 57 10.11 3.81 -13.58
C ILE A 57 8.59 3.86 -13.57
N LEU A 58 7.98 2.73 -13.24
CA LEU A 58 6.57 2.62 -12.91
C LEU A 58 6.47 2.40 -11.40
N LEU A 59 6.03 3.43 -10.68
CA LEU A 59 5.96 3.45 -9.24
C LEU A 59 4.54 3.17 -8.76
N LYS A 60 4.39 2.24 -7.82
CA LYS A 60 3.15 2.06 -7.08
C LYS A 60 3.09 3.08 -5.95
N CYS A 61 2.09 3.96 -5.98
CA CYS A 61 1.71 4.86 -4.89
C CYS A 61 0.39 4.37 -4.25
N PRO A 62 0.15 4.68 -2.97
CA PRO A 62 -1.16 4.47 -2.37
C PRO A 62 -2.23 5.37 -3.00
N GLY A 63 -3.47 4.88 -3.08
CA GLY A 63 -4.64 5.67 -3.51
C GLY A 63 -5.54 6.07 -2.35
N SER A 64 -6.65 6.77 -2.62
CA SER A 64 -7.56 7.30 -1.58
C SER A 64 -8.15 6.23 -0.64
N LEU A 65 -8.32 4.99 -1.12
CA LEU A 65 -8.83 3.86 -0.31
C LEU A 65 -7.75 3.17 0.53
N TYR A 66 -6.50 3.59 0.41
CA TYR A 66 -5.40 2.96 1.14
C TYR A 66 -5.47 3.22 2.64
N LYS A 67 -5.16 2.17 3.40
CA LYS A 67 -5.22 2.11 4.87
C LYS A 67 -3.99 1.36 5.33
N HIS A 68 -3.06 1.97 6.05
CA HIS A 68 -1.73 1.38 6.21
C HIS A 68 -1.73 0.26 7.25
N GLY A 69 -1.91 0.62 8.52
CA GLY A 69 -1.86 -0.30 9.65
C GLY A 69 -3.14 -0.29 10.51
N ASN A 70 -4.05 0.64 10.25
CA ASN A 70 -5.33 0.77 10.94
C ASN A 70 -6.47 1.00 9.93
N ILE A 71 -7.67 0.49 10.21
CA ILE A 71 -8.86 0.65 9.35
C ILE A 71 -9.28 2.13 9.23
N GLU A 72 -8.96 2.94 10.23
CA GLU A 72 -9.29 4.35 10.28
C GLU A 72 -8.22 5.23 9.61
N ASP A 73 -7.09 4.65 9.19
CA ASP A 73 -6.07 5.37 8.43
C ASP A 73 -6.68 5.90 7.13
N LYS A 74 -6.24 7.09 6.74
CA LYS A 74 -6.69 7.74 5.50
C LYS A 74 -5.52 8.19 4.67
N PHE A 75 -5.59 7.94 3.38
CA PHE A 75 -4.60 8.43 2.43
C PHE A 75 -5.16 9.58 1.60
N THR A 76 -4.39 10.66 1.50
CA THR A 76 -4.69 11.79 0.62
C THR A 76 -3.64 11.83 -0.47
N GLU A 77 -4.05 11.56 -1.71
CA GLU A 77 -3.17 11.54 -2.87
C GLU A 77 -2.61 12.92 -3.20
N ASN A 78 -1.37 12.95 -3.68
CA ASN A 78 -0.79 14.16 -4.27
C ASN A 78 -1.36 14.38 -5.67
N LYS A 79 -2.33 15.28 -5.79
CA LYS A 79 -2.99 15.63 -7.07
C LYS A 79 -2.03 16.12 -8.15
N ALA A 80 -0.84 16.63 -7.80
CA ALA A 80 0.16 17.03 -8.78
C ALA A 80 0.67 15.84 -9.62
N LEU A 81 0.59 14.61 -9.09
CA LEU A 81 0.96 13.40 -9.82
C LEU A 81 -0.13 12.90 -10.78
N GLY A 82 -1.32 13.50 -10.78
CA GLY A 82 -2.44 13.05 -11.62
C GLY A 82 -2.12 13.01 -13.13
N LYS A 83 -1.23 13.88 -13.62
CA LYS A 83 -0.78 13.87 -15.03
C LYS A 83 0.16 12.70 -15.36
N SER A 84 0.84 12.17 -14.35
CA SER A 84 1.77 11.04 -14.46
C SER A 84 1.11 9.72 -14.07
N SER A 85 -0.13 9.77 -13.57
CA SER A 85 -0.94 8.61 -13.26
C SER A 85 -1.29 7.85 -14.54
N VAL A 86 -1.07 6.54 -14.52
CA VAL A 86 -1.50 5.62 -15.58
C VAL A 86 -2.96 5.17 -15.35
N MET A 87 -3.53 5.47 -14.17
CA MET A 87 -4.92 5.17 -13.81
C MET A 87 -5.78 6.45 -13.86
N PRO A 88 -7.10 6.35 -14.15
CA PRO A 88 -8.00 7.48 -14.11
C PRO A 88 -8.05 8.08 -12.69
N SER A 89 -7.89 9.40 -12.56
CA SER A 89 -7.82 10.10 -11.26
C SER A 89 -9.16 10.27 -10.53
N ASN A 90 -10.26 9.83 -11.14
CA ASN A 90 -11.62 10.23 -10.73
C ASN A 90 -12.35 9.14 -9.94
N GLU A 91 -11.67 8.04 -9.63
CA GLU A 91 -12.23 6.92 -8.90
C GLU A 91 -11.50 6.75 -7.57
N ASP A 92 -12.23 6.31 -6.57
CA ASP A 92 -11.64 5.85 -5.33
C ASP A 92 -10.80 4.59 -5.62
N ILE A 93 -9.49 4.75 -5.63
CA ILE A 93 -8.54 3.69 -5.99
C ILE A 93 -7.73 3.25 -4.77
N LEU A 94 -7.40 1.96 -4.74
CA LEU A 94 -6.55 1.41 -3.70
C LEU A 94 -5.06 1.73 -3.95
N PHE A 95 -4.67 1.74 -5.22
CA PHE A 95 -3.30 2.05 -5.65
C PHE A 95 -3.33 2.91 -6.90
N ASN A 96 -2.39 3.83 -6.95
CA ASN A 96 -2.11 4.65 -8.11
C ASN A 96 -0.76 4.22 -8.71
N TRP A 97 -0.69 4.10 -10.03
CA TRP A 97 0.55 3.76 -10.73
C TRP A 97 1.08 5.01 -11.43
N ILE A 98 2.24 5.48 -10.99
CA ILE A 98 2.86 6.71 -11.47
C ILE A 98 4.00 6.35 -12.40
N LEU A 99 3.92 6.83 -13.63
CA LEU A 99 5.03 6.77 -14.58
C LEU A 99 5.95 7.97 -14.34
N SER A 100 7.23 7.73 -14.09
CA SER A 100 8.22 8.79 -13.88
C SER A 100 9.51 8.48 -14.62
N VAL A 101 10.20 9.53 -15.07
CA VAL A 101 11.54 9.41 -15.65
C VAL A 101 12.51 9.26 -14.50
N TYR A 102 13.29 8.18 -14.49
CA TYR A 102 14.33 7.95 -13.50
C TYR A 102 15.64 8.60 -13.95
N ASN A 103 16.22 9.43 -13.09
CA ASN A 103 17.54 10.00 -13.32
C ASN A 103 18.51 9.52 -12.24
N ALA A 104 19.42 8.61 -12.60
CA ALA A 104 20.44 8.08 -11.72
C ALA A 104 21.47 9.13 -11.24
N SER A 105 21.46 10.34 -11.80
CA SER A 105 22.46 11.38 -11.53
C SER A 105 22.07 12.33 -10.39
N GLY A 106 20.92 12.15 -9.74
CA GLY A 106 20.52 12.99 -8.61
C GLY A 106 19.46 12.34 -7.72
N PRO A 107 19.34 12.79 -6.46
CA PRO A 107 18.34 12.27 -5.53
C PRO A 107 16.95 12.55 -6.08
N GLN A 108 16.23 11.50 -6.45
CA GLN A 108 14.85 11.62 -6.91
C GLN A 108 13.93 11.26 -5.76
N GLN A 109 13.13 12.23 -5.33
CA GLN A 109 12.07 12.00 -4.35
C GLN A 109 10.72 12.09 -5.05
N ILE A 110 9.91 11.04 -4.92
CA ILE A 110 8.53 11.06 -5.41
C ILE A 110 7.59 11.10 -4.20
N HIS A 111 6.80 12.18 -4.13
CA HIS A 111 5.80 12.39 -3.09
C HIS A 111 4.43 11.90 -3.57
N CYS A 112 4.03 10.70 -3.14
CA CYS A 112 2.75 10.07 -3.49
C CYS A 112 1.55 10.76 -2.84
N GLY A 113 1.71 11.34 -1.65
CA GLY A 113 0.61 11.92 -0.88
C GLY A 113 0.90 11.93 0.61
N THR A 114 -0.14 12.02 1.44
CA THR A 114 -0.03 12.01 2.90
C THR A 114 -0.90 10.92 3.48
N VAL A 115 -0.35 10.12 4.39
CA VAL A 115 -1.12 9.18 5.19
C VAL A 115 -1.38 9.76 6.58
N GLY A 116 -2.64 9.80 6.97
CA GLY A 116 -3.06 10.07 8.34
C GLY A 116 -3.12 8.77 9.11
N ILE A 117 -2.22 8.61 10.08
CA ILE A 117 -2.15 7.45 10.96
C ILE A 117 -2.86 7.77 12.28
N ILE A 118 -3.73 6.87 12.72
CA ILE A 118 -4.40 6.98 14.02
C ILE A 118 -3.70 6.07 15.01
N GLY A 119 -3.02 6.69 15.98
CA GLY A 119 -2.40 6.01 17.11
C GLY A 119 -3.44 5.41 18.06
N SER A 120 -3.00 4.46 18.88
CA SER A 120 -3.84 3.86 19.94
C SER A 120 -4.32 4.87 20.99
N ASP A 121 -3.67 6.04 21.07
CA ASP A 121 -4.04 7.18 21.91
C ASP A 121 -4.98 8.18 21.21
N ALA A 122 -5.58 7.79 20.07
CA ALA A 122 -6.38 8.63 19.19
C ALA A 122 -5.66 9.87 18.64
N ARG A 123 -4.33 9.94 18.73
CA ARG A 123 -3.58 11.01 18.06
C ARG A 123 -3.48 10.74 16.57
N HIS A 124 -3.78 11.79 15.81
CA HIS A 124 -3.63 11.78 14.37
C HIS A 124 -2.23 12.29 14.01
N THR A 125 -1.45 11.45 13.34
CA THR A 125 -0.14 11.84 12.79
C THR A 125 -0.20 11.80 11.28
N ASN A 126 0.05 12.93 10.65
CA ASN A 126 0.20 13.01 9.20
C ASN A 126 1.66 12.76 8.81
N ILE A 127 1.86 11.78 7.93
CA ILE A 127 3.17 11.41 7.40
C ILE A 127 3.13 11.60 5.89
N GLU A 128 4.06 12.39 5.37
CA GLU A 128 4.22 12.54 3.92
C GLU A 128 4.75 11.23 3.35
N TRP A 129 3.99 10.61 2.45
CA TRP A 129 4.34 9.38 1.75
C TRP A 129 5.25 9.68 0.56
N LYS A 130 6.55 9.46 0.76
CA LYS A 130 7.63 9.79 -0.14
C LYS A 130 8.49 8.55 -0.36
N PHE A 131 8.95 8.37 -1.58
CA PHE A 131 9.99 7.40 -1.89
C PHE A 131 11.24 8.14 -2.35
N ASN A 132 12.37 7.78 -1.76
CA ASN A 132 13.67 8.25 -2.22
C ASN A 132 14.26 7.16 -3.12
N PHE A 133 14.74 7.56 -4.30
CA PHE A 133 15.50 6.70 -5.19
C PHE A 133 16.97 7.12 -5.14
N ASN A 134 17.84 6.15 -4.84
CA ASN A 134 19.29 6.28 -4.74
C ASN A 134 19.97 5.09 -5.44
#